data_AF-Q6MI82-F1
#
_entry.id   AF-Q6MI82-F1
#
_cell.length_a   1.000
_cell.length_b   1.000
_cell.length_c   1.000
_cell.angle_alpha   90.00
_cell.angle_beta   90.00
_cell.angle_gamma   90.00
#
_symmetry.space_group_name_H-M   'P 1'
#
loop_
_entity.id
_entity.type
_entity.pdbx_description
1 polymer ?
#
loop_
_entity_poly.entity_id
_entity_poly.type
_entity_poly.pdbx_seq_one_letter_code
_entity_poly.pdbx_strand_id
1 'polypeptide(L)'
;MRNFFTASLLCLVVCIVGGPARAGAVEGAWVAENYISGGQGYPGLFRSWYVFAKDHVDRVISLGAHYYKVKYQIQNNDGRQWQLVNLETGLVETLTITEQNLDLQICLDDRDCAVHTRVAALPDFYFPQAPLPTVSLSAEWCVNGDCAMIEYSDYQAEQLFNRRSDFYGISYRYEAPGELEERHGIRMFVDSTSYRLENRPDRLESFSTMLSFTAIPMGGSKVAEGQTPVQRLQEGSFASLKVSGFAKDMSVRFILTQKKQGQK
;
A
#
# COMPACT_ATOMS: atom_id res chain seq x y z
N MET A 1 -80.51 -34.81 1.46
CA MET A 1 -79.87 -33.62 0.88
C MET A 1 -78.86 -33.14 1.92
N ARG A 2 -77.60 -33.56 1.95
CA ARG A 2 -76.46 -33.45 1.01
C ARG A 2 -76.04 -32.00 0.72
N ASN A 3 -74.76 -31.74 1.04
CA ASN A 3 -73.83 -30.66 0.67
C ASN A 3 -73.72 -29.47 1.63
N PHE A 4 -72.55 -28.86 1.91
CA PHE A 4 -71.10 -29.19 2.00
C PHE A 4 -70.40 -27.81 2.15
N PHE A 5 -69.15 -27.80 2.62
CA PHE A 5 -68.14 -26.70 2.63
C PHE A 5 -68.19 -25.72 3.83
N THR A 6 -67.32 -25.80 4.85
CA THR A 6 -65.85 -25.61 4.97
C THR A 6 -65.36 -24.18 4.75
N ALA A 7 -64.70 -23.61 5.76
CA ALA A 7 -63.40 -22.92 5.74
C ALA A 7 -63.32 -22.01 6.99
N SER A 8 -62.65 -22.41 8.07
CA SER A 8 -61.19 -22.42 8.25
C SER A 8 -60.59 -21.03 8.51
N LEU A 9 -59.83 -21.00 9.62
CA LEU A 9 -58.55 -20.29 9.77
C LEU A 9 -58.60 -18.76 9.96
N LEU A 10 -57.75 -18.12 10.76
CA LEU A 10 -56.53 -18.58 11.42
C LEU A 10 -56.22 -17.63 12.59
N CYS A 11 -55.87 -18.23 13.72
CA CYS A 11 -55.19 -17.63 14.84
C CYS A 11 -53.83 -17.08 14.35
N LEU A 12 -53.70 -15.77 14.17
CA LEU A 12 -52.37 -15.15 13.97
C LEU A 12 -51.95 -14.50 15.30
N VAL A 13 -51.53 -15.36 16.23
CA VAL A 13 -50.64 -14.94 17.31
C VAL A 13 -49.36 -14.47 16.63
N VAL A 14 -49.16 -13.16 16.64
CA VAL A 14 -47.95 -12.48 16.21
C VAL A 14 -46.84 -12.83 17.22
N CYS A 15 -46.31 -14.04 17.11
CA CYS A 15 -44.97 -14.34 17.62
C CYS A 15 -43.99 -13.68 16.66
N ILE A 16 -43.60 -12.44 16.95
CA ILE A 16 -42.35 -11.86 16.46
C ILE A 16 -41.24 -12.70 17.09
N VAL A 17 -41.00 -13.87 16.51
CA VAL A 17 -39.73 -14.57 16.67
C VAL A 17 -38.76 -13.79 15.80
N GLY A 18 -38.24 -12.69 16.35
CA GLY A 18 -36.98 -12.13 15.90
C GLY A 18 -35.92 -13.19 16.19
N GLY A 19 -35.84 -14.20 15.32
CA GLY A 19 -34.68 -15.06 15.27
C GLY A 19 -33.46 -14.15 15.12
N PRO A 20 -32.33 -14.45 15.80
CA PRO A 20 -31.12 -13.69 15.55
C PRO A 20 -30.88 -13.73 14.04
N ALA A 21 -30.78 -12.56 13.42
CA ALA A 21 -30.26 -12.45 12.07
C ALA A 21 -28.89 -13.12 12.12
N ARG A 22 -28.82 -14.38 11.67
CA ARG A 22 -27.56 -15.05 11.44
C ARG A 22 -26.93 -14.28 10.30
N ALA A 23 -26.02 -13.36 10.64
CA ALA A 23 -25.06 -12.85 9.69
C ALA A 23 -24.48 -14.11 9.03
N GLY A 24 -24.70 -14.25 7.71
CA GLY A 24 -24.11 -15.35 6.97
C GLY A 24 -22.62 -15.36 7.27
N ALA A 25 -22.06 -16.54 7.53
CA ALA A 25 -20.61 -16.67 7.59
C ALA A 25 -20.06 -16.03 6.32
N VAL A 26 -19.13 -15.08 6.48
CA VAL A 26 -18.48 -14.38 5.38
C VAL A 26 -17.59 -15.41 4.69
N GLU A 27 -18.17 -16.27 3.85
CA GLU A 27 -17.45 -17.28 3.08
C GLU A 27 -17.06 -16.68 1.73
N GLY A 28 -15.75 -16.71 1.41
CA GLY A 28 -15.24 -16.28 0.11
C GLY A 28 -15.19 -14.76 -0.12
N ALA A 29 -15.45 -13.92 0.90
CA ALA A 29 -15.34 -12.48 0.72
C ALA A 29 -13.89 -12.03 0.75
N TRP A 30 -13.50 -11.30 -0.28
CA TRP A 30 -12.35 -10.41 -0.23
C TRP A 30 -12.85 -9.12 0.43
N VAL A 31 -12.16 -8.70 1.48
CA VAL A 31 -12.50 -7.46 2.18
C VAL A 31 -11.39 -6.47 1.85
N ALA A 32 -11.73 -5.40 1.12
CA ALA A 32 -10.78 -4.54 0.44
C ALA A 32 -10.37 -3.31 1.26
N GLU A 33 -9.13 -2.91 1.01
CA GLU A 33 -8.41 -1.68 1.35
C GLU A 33 -8.71 -1.08 2.74
N ASN A 34 -7.80 -1.37 3.67
CA ASN A 34 -7.48 -0.44 4.75
C ASN A 34 -6.01 0.01 4.60
N TYR A 35 -5.71 1.25 5.04
CA TYR A 35 -4.36 1.79 5.16
C TYR A 35 -3.77 1.40 6.51
N ILE A 36 -2.78 0.49 6.51
CA ILE A 36 -2.05 0.18 7.75
C ILE A 36 -0.93 1.20 7.93
N SER A 37 -1.11 2.05 8.93
CA SER A 37 -0.10 2.97 9.45
C SER A 37 0.67 2.31 10.60
N GLY A 38 1.90 1.85 10.35
CA GLY A 38 2.84 1.51 11.42
C GLY A 38 3.65 0.23 11.19
N GLY A 39 4.97 0.38 11.08
CA GLY A 39 5.93 -0.71 11.09
C GLY A 39 7.37 -0.20 11.01
N GLN A 40 8.25 -0.70 11.89
CA GLN A 40 9.67 -0.37 11.94
C GLN A 40 10.40 -0.96 10.72
N GLY A 41 10.39 -0.22 9.62
CA GLY A 41 11.01 -0.59 8.34
C GLY A 41 10.29 0.01 7.14
N TYR A 42 8.99 0.23 7.27
CA TYR A 42 8.12 0.81 6.25
C TYR A 42 7.00 1.63 6.93
N PRO A 43 7.17 2.95 7.10
CA PRO A 43 6.12 3.80 7.63
C PRO A 43 4.98 3.99 6.61
N GLY A 44 3.98 3.11 6.71
CA GLY A 44 2.59 3.55 6.85
C GLY A 44 1.69 3.71 5.61
N LEU A 45 1.88 2.94 4.54
CA LEU A 45 1.01 2.98 3.36
C LEU A 45 0.74 1.61 2.74
N PHE A 46 0.26 0.67 3.55
CA PHE A 46 -0.08 -0.67 3.05
C PHE A 46 -1.56 -0.81 2.77
N ARG A 47 -1.90 -1.52 1.69
CA ARG A 47 -3.24 -2.07 1.48
C ARG A 47 -3.33 -3.41 2.20
N SER A 48 -4.43 -3.66 2.90
CA SER A 48 -4.67 -4.96 3.52
C SER A 48 -5.97 -5.61 3.08
N TRP A 49 -5.95 -6.93 2.94
CA TRP A 49 -7.11 -7.76 2.62
C TRP A 49 -7.23 -8.91 3.60
N TYR A 50 -8.47 -9.29 3.88
CA TYR A 50 -8.78 -10.56 4.53
C TYR A 50 -9.44 -11.49 3.51
N VAL A 51 -8.96 -12.73 3.46
CA VAL A 51 -9.54 -13.82 2.68
C VAL A 51 -10.09 -14.84 3.66
N PHE A 52 -11.41 -14.95 3.70
CA PHE A 52 -12.12 -15.84 4.61
C PHE A 52 -12.44 -17.17 3.93
N ALA A 53 -11.83 -18.25 4.43
CA ALA A 53 -12.14 -19.61 4.06
C ALA A 53 -12.91 -20.31 5.20
N LYS A 54 -13.35 -21.54 4.94
CA LYS A 54 -14.14 -22.33 5.89
C LYS A 54 -13.40 -22.63 7.20
N ASP A 55 -12.09 -22.84 7.11
CA ASP A 55 -11.23 -23.29 8.20
C ASP A 55 -10.08 -22.33 8.52
N HIS A 56 -9.82 -21.34 7.68
CA HIS A 56 -8.74 -20.38 7.88
C HIS A 56 -9.11 -18.96 7.44
N VAL A 57 -8.34 -18.00 7.92
CA VAL A 57 -8.36 -16.61 7.47
C VAL A 57 -6.94 -16.23 7.07
N ASP A 58 -6.80 -15.67 5.87
CA ASP A 58 -5.52 -15.11 5.44
C ASP A 58 -5.60 -13.58 5.49
N ARG A 59 -4.70 -12.95 6.24
CA ARG A 59 -4.49 -11.50 6.17
C ARG A 59 -3.31 -11.22 5.24
N VAL A 60 -3.59 -10.56 4.12
CA VAL A 60 -2.56 -10.11 3.18
C VAL A 60 -2.35 -8.62 3.41
N ILE A 61 -1.11 -8.20 3.63
CA ILE A 61 -0.70 -6.80 3.77
C ILE A 61 0.28 -6.53 2.65
N SER A 62 0.02 -5.57 1.77
CA SER A 62 0.85 -5.32 0.59
C SER A 62 1.13 -3.85 0.36
N LEU A 63 2.31 -3.61 -0.19
CA LEU A 63 2.73 -2.39 -0.86
C LEU A 63 3.35 -2.79 -2.20
N GLY A 64 2.56 -2.76 -3.28
CA GLY A 64 3.00 -3.25 -4.59
C GLY A 64 3.50 -4.69 -4.54
N ALA A 65 4.71 -4.97 -5.02
CA ALA A 65 5.27 -6.34 -5.08
C ALA A 65 5.58 -6.96 -3.72
N HIS A 66 5.73 -6.12 -2.70
CA HIS A 66 6.05 -6.60 -1.38
C HIS A 66 4.74 -6.85 -0.66
N TYR A 67 4.49 -8.11 -0.35
CA TYR A 67 3.39 -8.48 0.52
C TYR A 67 3.90 -9.37 1.64
N TYR A 68 3.32 -9.17 2.81
CA TYR A 68 3.43 -10.07 3.94
C TYR A 68 2.05 -10.71 4.14
N LYS A 69 2.05 -12.00 4.46
CA LYS A 69 0.83 -12.78 4.64
C LYS A 69 0.86 -13.42 6.01
N VAL A 70 -0.10 -13.06 6.85
CA VAL A 70 -0.38 -13.76 8.11
C VAL A 70 -1.45 -14.79 7.84
N LYS A 71 -1.21 -16.04 8.27
CA LYS A 71 -2.18 -17.12 8.16
C LYS A 71 -2.77 -17.44 9.52
N TYR A 72 -4.08 -17.53 9.57
CA TYR A 72 -4.82 -17.83 10.78
C TYR A 72 -5.63 -19.11 10.61
N GLN A 73 -5.49 -20.04 11.55
CA GLN A 73 -6.42 -21.17 11.66
C GLN A 73 -7.64 -20.76 12.47
N ILE A 74 -8.84 -21.02 11.98
CA ILE A 74 -10.06 -20.78 12.74
C ILE A 74 -10.19 -21.89 13.80
N GLN A 75 -10.13 -21.49 15.06
CA GLN A 75 -10.37 -22.39 16.19
C GLN A 75 -11.85 -22.44 16.56
N ASN A 76 -12.51 -21.28 16.56
CA ASN A 76 -13.94 -21.15 16.82
C ASN A 76 -14.48 -19.91 16.11
N ASN A 77 -15.77 -19.91 15.76
CA ASN A 77 -16.44 -18.81 15.08
C ASN A 77 -17.94 -18.84 15.42
N ASP A 78 -18.47 -17.74 15.96
CA ASP A 78 -19.91 -17.58 16.27
C ASP A 78 -20.69 -16.73 15.23
N GLY A 79 -20.03 -16.34 14.14
CA GLY A 79 -20.54 -15.49 13.07
C GLY A 79 -20.22 -14.00 13.24
N ARG A 80 -19.80 -13.55 14.42
CA ARG A 80 -19.39 -12.16 14.71
C ARG A 80 -17.95 -12.06 15.21
N GLN A 81 -17.55 -13.02 16.04
CA GLN A 81 -16.23 -13.15 16.62
C GLN A 81 -15.62 -14.49 16.24
N TRP A 82 -14.37 -14.43 15.80
CA TRP A 82 -13.60 -15.55 15.31
C TRP A 82 -12.36 -15.66 16.20
N GLN A 83 -12.18 -16.80 16.84
CA GLN A 83 -10.95 -17.15 17.56
C GLN A 83 -9.99 -17.75 16.55
N LEU A 84 -8.89 -17.05 16.33
CA LEU A 84 -7.90 -17.32 15.30
C LEU A 84 -6.59 -17.72 15.95
N VAL A 85 -5.95 -18.78 15.47
CA VAL A 85 -4.57 -19.11 15.84
C VAL A 85 -3.65 -18.58 14.76
N ASN A 86 -2.80 -17.61 15.11
CA ASN A 86 -1.73 -17.14 14.24
C ASN A 86 -0.73 -18.29 14.02
N LEU A 87 -0.61 -18.77 12.79
CA LEU A 87 0.22 -19.93 12.49
C LEU A 87 1.72 -19.65 12.55
N GLU A 88 2.14 -18.38 12.52
CA GLU A 88 3.55 -18.00 12.63
C GLU A 88 3.99 -17.89 14.10
N THR A 89 3.14 -17.29 14.95
CA THR A 89 3.47 -17.03 16.36
C THR A 89 2.89 -18.06 17.34
N GLY A 90 1.88 -18.82 16.92
CA GLY A 90 1.10 -19.73 17.77
C GLY A 90 0.13 -19.04 18.72
N LEU A 91 0.01 -17.71 18.65
CA LEU A 91 -0.87 -16.93 19.52
C LEU A 91 -2.34 -17.04 19.08
N VAL A 92 -3.23 -17.04 20.06
CA VAL A 92 -4.67 -16.94 19.82
C VAL A 92 -5.04 -15.46 19.81
N GLU A 93 -5.71 -15.03 18.73
CA GLU A 93 -6.15 -13.67 18.48
C GLU A 93 -7.67 -13.69 18.22
N THR A 94 -8.37 -12.64 18.66
CA THR A 94 -9.81 -12.49 18.43
C THR A 94 -10.03 -11.53 17.27
N LEU A 95 -10.67 -12.03 16.21
CA LEU A 95 -11.11 -11.22 15.08
C LEU A 95 -12.61 -10.92 15.21
N THR A 96 -12.97 -9.64 15.26
CA THR A 96 -14.36 -9.16 15.30
C THR A 96 -14.70 -8.49 13.98
N ILE A 97 -15.86 -8.83 13.41
CA ILE A 97 -16.37 -8.20 12.18
C ILE A 97 -17.69 -7.48 12.50
N THR A 98 -17.73 -6.17 12.29
CA THR A 98 -18.93 -5.34 12.46
C THR A 98 -19.33 -4.73 11.13
N GLU A 99 -20.58 -4.93 10.71
CA GLU A 99 -21.13 -4.24 9.53
C GLU A 99 -21.44 -2.78 9.89
N GLN A 100 -20.90 -1.83 9.13
CA GLN A 100 -21.21 -0.41 9.21
C GLN A 100 -21.62 0.10 7.82
N ASN A 101 -22.93 0.13 7.56
CA ASN A 101 -23.48 0.46 6.23
C ASN A 101 -22.98 -0.51 5.13
N LEU A 102 -22.31 0.01 4.09
CA LEU A 102 -21.71 -0.78 3.00
C LEU A 102 -20.29 -1.29 3.33
N ASP A 103 -19.73 -0.83 4.46
CA ASP A 103 -18.38 -1.18 4.90
C ASP A 103 -18.40 -2.21 6.05
N LEU A 104 -17.28 -2.89 6.24
CA LEU A 104 -16.99 -3.78 7.35
C LEU A 104 -15.88 -3.20 8.20
N GLN A 105 -16.13 -3.03 9.49
CA GLN A 105 -15.06 -2.83 10.46
C GLN A 105 -14.54 -4.19 10.92
N ILE A 106 -13.26 -4.46 10.70
CA ILE A 106 -12.56 -5.64 11.20
C ILE A 106 -11.60 -5.19 12.30
N CYS A 107 -11.65 -5.86 13.45
CA CYS A 107 -10.75 -5.62 14.57
C CYS A 107 -10.03 -6.91 14.95
N LEU A 108 -8.72 -6.83 15.12
CA LEU A 108 -7.89 -7.90 15.71
C LEU A 108 -7.44 -7.47 17.12
N ASP A 109 -7.81 -8.25 18.14
CA ASP A 109 -7.47 -8.05 19.56
C ASP A 109 -7.74 -6.63 20.10
N ASP A 110 -8.85 -5.99 19.71
CA ASP A 110 -9.24 -4.61 20.06
C ASP A 110 -8.21 -3.50 19.75
N ARG A 111 -7.08 -3.86 19.14
CA ARG A 111 -5.91 -2.99 18.94
C ARG A 111 -5.69 -2.61 17.49
N ASP A 112 -6.08 -3.48 16.57
CA ASP A 112 -5.87 -3.30 15.13
C ASP A 112 -7.24 -3.32 14.43
N CYS A 113 -7.92 -2.18 14.49
CA CYS A 113 -9.24 -1.96 13.91
C CYS A 113 -9.15 -1.18 12.60
N ALA A 114 -9.82 -1.71 11.59
CA ALA A 114 -9.73 -1.29 10.21
C ALA A 114 -11.12 -1.25 9.58
N VAL A 115 -11.48 -0.17 8.87
CA VAL A 115 -12.68 -0.16 8.03
C VAL A 115 -12.28 -0.63 6.64
N HIS A 116 -13.08 -1.51 6.07
CA HIS A 116 -12.85 -2.13 4.78
C HIS A 116 -14.13 -2.14 3.96
N THR A 117 -14.00 -2.02 2.65
CA THR A 117 -15.17 -2.17 1.75
C THR A 117 -15.32 -3.64 1.33
N ARG A 118 -16.55 -4.18 1.35
CA ARG A 118 -16.83 -5.53 0.82
C ARG A 118 -16.60 -5.52 -0.70
N VAL A 119 -15.62 -6.27 -1.18
CA VAL A 119 -15.35 -6.37 -2.62
C VAL A 119 -15.18 -7.84 -2.97
N ALA A 120 -16.13 -8.48 -3.64
CA ALA A 120 -15.97 -9.88 -4.09
C ALA A 120 -15.05 -10.04 -5.31
N ALA A 121 -14.19 -9.05 -5.58
CA ALA A 121 -13.30 -9.03 -6.74
C ALA A 121 -11.84 -9.24 -6.30
N LEU A 122 -11.11 -10.03 -7.09
CA LEU A 122 -9.65 -10.03 -7.09
C LEU A 122 -9.16 -8.58 -7.27
N PRO A 123 -7.97 -8.21 -6.76
CA PRO A 123 -7.36 -6.92 -7.05
C PRO A 123 -7.45 -6.64 -8.54
N ASP A 124 -8.25 -5.64 -8.91
CA ASP A 124 -8.55 -5.43 -10.32
C ASP A 124 -7.28 -4.93 -11.01
N PHE A 125 -6.93 -5.55 -12.14
CA PHE A 125 -5.81 -5.14 -12.99
C PHE A 125 -6.24 -3.90 -13.79
N TYR A 126 -6.63 -2.86 -13.08
CA TYR A 126 -7.16 -1.63 -13.64
C TYR A 126 -6.03 -0.64 -13.93
N PHE A 127 -5.87 -0.36 -15.22
CA PHE A 127 -5.13 0.78 -15.72
C PHE A 127 -6.08 1.98 -15.80
N PRO A 128 -6.00 2.94 -14.86
CA PRO A 128 -6.85 4.09 -14.88
C PRO A 128 -6.53 4.95 -16.09
N GLN A 129 -7.58 5.43 -16.75
CA GLN A 129 -7.47 6.21 -17.98
C GLN A 129 -7.26 7.71 -17.73
N ALA A 130 -7.34 8.14 -16.47
CA ALA A 130 -7.09 9.53 -16.10
C ALA A 130 -5.59 9.88 -16.27
N PRO A 131 -5.28 11.12 -16.66
CA PRO A 131 -3.89 11.56 -16.84
C PRO A 131 -3.14 11.54 -15.51
N LEU A 132 -1.84 11.24 -15.57
CA LEU A 132 -0.94 11.38 -14.43
C LEU A 132 -0.74 12.86 -14.05
N PRO A 133 -0.31 13.15 -12.81
CA PRO A 133 0.07 14.49 -12.42
C PRO A 133 1.23 14.96 -13.29
N THR A 134 1.16 16.17 -13.81
CA THR A 134 2.28 16.76 -14.55
C THR A 134 3.22 17.42 -13.55
N VAL A 135 4.47 16.96 -13.48
CA VAL A 135 5.47 17.45 -12.51
C VAL A 135 6.81 17.71 -13.17
N SER A 136 7.61 18.60 -12.59
CA SER A 136 9.07 18.63 -12.77
C SER A 136 9.73 17.90 -11.61
N LEU A 137 10.72 17.05 -11.92
CA LEU A 137 11.56 16.39 -10.92
C LEU A 137 12.97 16.96 -11.00
N SER A 138 13.46 17.45 -9.87
CA SER A 138 14.87 17.86 -9.74
C SER A 138 15.51 17.20 -8.54
N ALA A 139 16.84 17.11 -8.55
CA ALA A 139 17.61 16.63 -7.42
C ALA A 139 18.85 17.48 -7.17
N GLU A 140 19.11 17.71 -5.89
CA GLU A 140 20.36 18.27 -5.38
C GLU A 140 21.25 17.12 -4.91
N TRP A 141 22.41 16.96 -5.53
CA TRP A 141 23.41 15.96 -5.16
C TRP A 141 24.59 16.65 -4.51
N CYS A 142 25.13 16.11 -3.42
CA CYS A 142 26.28 16.69 -2.73
C CYS A 142 27.31 15.64 -2.33
N VAL A 143 28.59 16.00 -2.39
CA VAL A 143 29.73 15.26 -1.84
C VAL A 143 30.57 16.20 -0.98
N ASN A 144 30.70 15.93 0.32
CA ASN A 144 31.41 16.77 1.29
C ASN A 144 30.99 18.26 1.25
N GLY A 145 29.73 18.55 0.90
CA GLY A 145 29.19 19.90 0.77
C GLY A 145 29.39 20.58 -0.58
N ASP A 146 30.14 19.98 -1.52
CA ASP A 146 30.12 20.38 -2.94
C ASP A 146 28.86 19.81 -3.59
N CYS A 147 27.98 20.69 -4.09
CA CYS A 147 26.65 20.32 -4.56
C CYS A 147 26.43 20.69 -6.02
N ALA A 148 25.67 19.86 -6.73
CA ALA A 148 25.19 20.11 -8.08
C ALA A 148 23.70 19.77 -8.19
N MET A 149 22.98 20.59 -8.95
CA MET A 149 21.56 20.40 -9.24
C MET A 149 21.37 19.77 -10.62
N ILE A 150 20.39 18.89 -10.74
CA ILE A 150 19.92 18.36 -12.02
C ILE A 150 18.40 18.42 -12.07
N GLU A 151 17.86 18.83 -13.22
CA GLU A 151 16.45 18.63 -13.55
C GLU A 151 16.35 17.43 -14.49
N TYR A 152 15.50 16.48 -14.14
CA TYR A 152 15.26 15.28 -14.94
C TYR A 152 14.16 15.55 -15.97
N SER A 153 14.21 14.84 -17.10
CA SER A 153 13.21 14.97 -18.15
C SER A 153 11.81 14.55 -17.69
N ASP A 154 10.78 15.00 -18.41
CA ASP A 154 9.39 14.61 -18.14
C ASP A 154 9.22 13.08 -18.09
N TYR A 155 9.86 12.35 -19.02
CA TYR A 155 9.83 10.89 -19.05
C TYR A 155 10.41 10.27 -17.78
N GLN A 156 11.49 10.84 -17.25
CA GLN A 156 12.13 10.39 -16.02
C GLN A 156 11.25 10.70 -14.80
N ALA A 157 10.67 11.89 -14.75
CA ALA A 157 9.73 12.26 -13.70
C ALA A 157 8.50 11.32 -13.67
N GLU A 158 8.01 10.90 -14.84
CA GLU A 158 6.90 9.96 -14.95
C GLU A 158 7.17 8.58 -14.32
N GLN A 159 8.43 8.19 -14.15
CA GLN A 159 8.78 6.91 -13.52
C GLN A 159 8.47 6.87 -12.02
N LEU A 160 8.19 8.02 -11.40
CA LEU A 160 7.66 8.09 -10.04
C LEU A 160 6.19 7.65 -9.95
N PHE A 161 5.49 7.57 -11.09
CA PHE A 161 4.07 7.25 -11.13
C PHE A 161 3.82 5.86 -11.69
N ASN A 162 3.63 4.88 -10.80
CA ASN A 162 3.19 3.57 -11.22
C ASN A 162 1.71 3.61 -11.67
N ARG A 163 1.46 3.58 -12.98
CA ARG A 163 0.09 3.54 -13.51
C ARG A 163 -0.63 2.21 -13.27
N ARG A 164 0.06 1.16 -12.85
CA ARG A 164 -0.55 -0.14 -12.64
C ARG A 164 -1.10 -0.23 -11.21
N SER A 165 -2.25 -0.88 -11.04
CA SER A 165 -2.67 -1.39 -9.72
C SER A 165 -1.98 -2.70 -9.36
N ASP A 166 -1.30 -3.33 -10.33
CA ASP A 166 -0.70 -4.63 -10.08
C ASP A 166 0.42 -4.52 -9.05
N PHE A 167 0.67 -5.64 -8.39
CA PHE A 167 1.74 -5.83 -7.43
C PHE A 167 3.14 -5.66 -8.08
N TYR A 168 3.33 -4.94 -9.18
CA TYR A 168 4.65 -4.74 -9.78
C TYR A 168 5.04 -3.28 -9.65
N GLY A 169 6.05 -3.01 -8.83
CA GLY A 169 6.69 -1.69 -8.80
C GLY A 169 7.31 -1.37 -10.16
N ILE A 170 7.31 -0.09 -10.53
CA ILE A 170 8.15 0.38 -11.63
C ILE A 170 9.48 0.78 -11.03
N SER A 171 10.56 0.25 -11.58
CA SER A 171 11.91 0.62 -11.17
C SER A 171 12.60 1.48 -12.22
N TYR A 172 13.30 2.51 -11.76
CA TYR A 172 14.04 3.43 -12.61
C TYR A 172 15.30 3.93 -11.88
N ARG A 173 16.33 4.32 -12.64
CA ARG A 173 17.60 4.81 -12.11
C ARG A 173 17.80 6.28 -12.42
N TYR A 174 18.03 7.08 -11.38
CA TYR A 174 18.44 8.48 -11.48
C TYR A 174 19.93 8.59 -11.20
N GLU A 175 20.69 9.02 -12.19
CA GLU A 175 22.13 9.26 -12.04
C GLU A 175 22.37 10.67 -11.49
N ALA A 176 23.47 10.83 -10.74
CA ALA A 176 23.99 12.13 -10.33
C ALA A 176 24.60 12.88 -11.53
N PRO A 177 24.79 14.21 -11.43
CA PRO A 177 25.53 14.97 -12.43
C PRO A 177 26.95 14.42 -12.65
N GLY A 178 27.34 14.20 -13.91
CA GLY A 178 28.66 13.67 -14.26
C GLY A 178 29.82 14.55 -13.77
N GLU A 179 29.60 15.86 -13.61
CA GLU A 179 30.59 16.78 -13.07
C GLU A 179 30.97 16.49 -11.59
N LEU A 180 30.07 15.92 -10.79
CA LEU A 180 30.40 15.48 -9.43
C LEU A 180 31.25 14.21 -9.47
N GLU A 181 30.97 13.31 -10.41
CA GLU A 181 31.78 12.11 -10.63
C GLU A 181 33.21 12.49 -11.04
N GLU A 182 33.38 13.43 -11.98
CA GLU A 182 34.68 13.91 -12.42
C GLU A 182 35.50 14.56 -11.29
N ARG A 183 34.88 15.41 -10.47
CA ARG A 183 35.56 16.10 -9.35
C ARG A 183 35.90 15.16 -8.21
N HIS A 184 35.05 14.18 -7.92
CA HIS A 184 35.16 13.35 -6.72
C HIS A 184 35.59 11.91 -6.96
N GLY A 185 35.65 11.46 -8.22
CA GLY A 185 35.96 10.08 -8.56
C GLY A 185 34.95 9.09 -7.98
N ILE A 186 33.68 9.48 -7.85
CA ILE A 186 32.60 8.64 -7.31
C ILE A 186 31.40 8.74 -8.23
N ARG A 187 31.00 7.60 -8.78
CA ARG A 187 29.72 7.47 -9.47
C ARG A 187 28.61 7.28 -8.45
N MET A 188 27.56 8.07 -8.55
CA MET A 188 26.41 8.02 -7.65
C MET A 188 25.11 7.90 -8.44
N PHE A 189 24.22 7.05 -7.98
CA PHE A 189 22.88 6.92 -8.55
C PHE A 189 21.87 6.52 -7.48
N VAL A 190 20.60 6.69 -7.80
CA VAL A 190 19.46 6.26 -7.01
C VAL A 190 18.56 5.40 -7.86
N ASP A 191 18.35 4.16 -7.43
CA ASP A 191 17.29 3.32 -7.96
C ASP A 191 15.99 3.65 -7.21
N SER A 192 14.90 3.92 -7.94
CA SER A 192 13.57 4.13 -7.38
C SER A 192 12.69 2.92 -7.61
N THR A 193 11.82 2.61 -6.66
CA THR A 193 10.69 1.69 -6.85
C THR A 193 9.40 2.42 -6.50
N SER A 194 8.52 2.57 -7.48
CA SER A 194 7.31 3.39 -7.39
C SER A 194 6.03 2.55 -7.34
N TYR A 195 5.05 3.02 -6.57
CA TYR A 195 3.80 2.33 -6.27
C TYR A 195 2.59 3.26 -6.39
N ARG A 196 1.44 2.68 -6.74
CA ARG A 196 0.14 3.36 -6.67
C ARG A 196 -0.58 2.98 -5.38
N LEU A 197 -0.94 3.99 -4.59
CA LEU A 197 -1.62 3.83 -3.31
C LEU A 197 -3.15 3.80 -3.48
N GLU A 198 -3.68 4.59 -4.41
CA GLU A 198 -5.11 4.86 -4.58
C GLU A 198 -5.54 4.78 -6.05
N ASN A 199 -6.83 4.55 -6.30
CA ASN A 199 -7.40 4.65 -7.65
C ASN A 199 -7.75 6.12 -8.03
N ARG A 200 -6.79 7.03 -7.83
CA ARG A 200 -6.88 8.46 -8.11
C ARG A 200 -5.59 8.94 -8.79
N PRO A 201 -5.29 8.49 -10.02
CA PRO A 201 -4.01 8.77 -10.67
C PRO A 201 -3.83 10.27 -11.02
N ASP A 202 -4.89 11.08 -10.88
CA ASP A 202 -4.87 12.53 -11.07
C ASP A 202 -4.16 13.27 -9.92
N ARG A 203 -3.87 12.58 -8.81
CA ARG A 203 -3.35 13.15 -7.57
C ARG A 203 -1.95 12.67 -7.26
N LEU A 204 -1.10 13.57 -6.76
CA LEU A 204 0.29 13.26 -6.45
C LEU A 204 0.39 12.33 -5.23
N GLU A 205 -0.42 12.59 -4.22
CA GLU A 205 -0.50 11.85 -2.97
C GLU A 205 -0.99 10.40 -3.13
N SER A 206 -1.55 10.06 -4.30
CA SER A 206 -1.98 8.71 -4.65
C SER A 206 -0.82 7.80 -5.09
N PHE A 207 0.42 8.31 -5.07
CA PHE A 207 1.63 7.57 -5.40
C PHE A 207 2.63 7.61 -4.23
N SER A 208 3.50 6.61 -4.20
CA SER A 208 4.64 6.55 -3.27
C SER A 208 5.85 5.94 -3.92
N THR A 209 7.03 6.29 -3.43
CA THR A 209 8.30 5.78 -3.94
C THR A 209 9.24 5.41 -2.80
N MET A 210 9.95 4.31 -2.98
CA MET A 210 11.15 3.96 -2.21
C MET A 210 12.38 4.30 -3.06
N LEU A 211 13.42 4.84 -2.44
CA LEU A 211 14.67 5.20 -3.12
C LEU A 211 15.83 4.44 -2.48
N SER A 212 16.71 3.89 -3.31
CA SER A 212 17.95 3.20 -2.93
C SER A 212 19.12 3.92 -3.55
N PHE A 213 19.92 4.60 -2.73
CA PHE A 213 21.13 5.30 -3.12
C PHE A 213 22.31 4.34 -3.14
N THR A 214 23.12 4.45 -4.19
CA THR A 214 24.35 3.69 -4.36
C THR A 214 25.47 4.63 -4.81
N ALA A 215 26.61 4.57 -4.13
CA ALA A 215 27.84 5.25 -4.50
C ALA A 215 28.99 4.25 -4.69
N ILE A 216 29.70 4.40 -5.81
CA ILE A 216 30.80 3.53 -6.22
C ILE A 216 32.01 4.40 -6.56
N PRO A 217 33.15 4.25 -5.86
CA PRO A 217 34.37 4.95 -6.20
C PRO A 217 34.95 4.39 -7.50
N MET A 218 35.43 5.26 -8.37
CA MET A 218 36.04 4.85 -9.64
C MET A 218 37.24 3.93 -9.40
N GLY A 219 37.24 2.76 -10.05
CA GLY A 219 38.29 1.75 -9.92
C GLY A 219 38.26 0.94 -8.63
N GLY A 220 37.24 1.12 -7.78
CA GLY A 220 37.03 0.33 -6.57
C GLY A 220 35.91 -0.70 -6.70
N SER A 221 35.91 -1.71 -5.83
CA SER A 221 34.84 -2.72 -5.71
C SER A 221 33.91 -2.50 -4.51
N LYS A 222 34.25 -1.55 -3.63
CA LYS A 222 33.46 -1.24 -2.45
C LYS A 222 32.32 -0.29 -2.82
N VAL A 223 31.16 -0.50 -2.23
CA VAL A 223 29.94 0.28 -2.47
C VAL A 223 29.47 0.90 -1.15
N ALA A 224 28.98 2.12 -1.20
CA ALA A 224 28.26 2.73 -0.08
C ALA A 224 26.78 2.87 -0.47
N GLU A 225 25.88 2.38 0.38
CA GLU A 225 24.46 2.28 0.08
C GLU A 225 23.59 2.88 1.19
N GLY A 226 22.42 3.36 0.81
CA GLY A 226 21.39 3.82 1.72
C GLY A 226 20.03 3.71 1.07
N GLN A 227 18.97 3.70 1.89
CA GLN A 227 17.60 3.62 1.36
C GLN A 227 16.67 4.51 2.17
N THR A 228 15.68 5.10 1.51
CA THR A 228 14.56 5.71 2.21
C THR A 228 13.55 4.65 2.63
N PRO A 229 12.74 4.90 3.66
CA PRO A 229 11.43 4.27 3.71
C PRO A 229 10.62 4.60 2.44
N VAL A 230 9.54 3.87 2.22
CA VAL A 230 8.55 4.26 1.20
C VAL A 230 7.91 5.57 1.63
N GLN A 231 7.94 6.55 0.74
CA GLN A 231 7.43 7.90 1.00
C GLN A 231 6.34 8.25 0.00
N ARG A 232 5.25 8.83 0.50
CA ARG A 232 4.20 9.40 -0.34
C ARG A 232 4.77 10.56 -1.14
N LEU A 233 4.42 10.66 -2.40
CA LEU A 233 4.81 11.82 -3.19
C LEU A 233 4.03 13.06 -2.74
N GLN A 234 4.73 14.17 -2.66
CA GLN A 234 4.18 15.48 -2.31
C GLN A 234 4.97 16.56 -3.03
N GLU A 235 4.37 17.74 -3.19
CA GLU A 235 5.08 18.89 -3.76
C GLU A 235 6.19 19.35 -2.79
N GLY A 236 7.29 19.86 -3.36
CA GLY A 236 8.49 20.22 -2.64
C GLY A 236 9.45 19.04 -2.44
N SER A 237 10.26 19.12 -1.38
CA SER A 237 11.22 18.08 -1.04
C SER A 237 10.48 16.85 -0.51
N PHE A 238 10.42 15.78 -1.29
CA PHE A 238 9.72 14.56 -0.88
C PHE A 238 10.65 13.51 -0.29
N ALA A 239 11.92 13.46 -0.71
CA ALA A 239 12.89 12.49 -0.23
C ALA A 239 14.31 13.07 -0.11
N SER A 240 15.05 12.61 0.90
CA SER A 240 16.48 12.87 1.03
C SER A 240 17.20 11.65 1.57
N LEU A 241 18.35 11.33 1.00
CA LEU A 241 19.23 10.27 1.45
C LEU A 241 20.59 10.86 1.80
N LYS A 242 21.21 10.29 2.84
CA LYS A 242 22.59 10.58 3.21
C LYS A 242 23.30 9.25 3.40
N VAL A 243 24.48 9.14 2.80
CA VAL A 243 25.32 7.95 2.87
C VAL A 243 26.76 8.41 3.08
N SER A 244 27.46 7.77 4.01
CA SER A 244 28.88 8.04 4.27
C SER A 244 29.70 6.82 3.85
N GLY A 245 30.80 7.06 3.14
CA GLY A 245 31.66 6.01 2.61
C GLY A 245 32.92 6.60 1.99
N PHE A 246 34.02 5.83 1.96
CA PHE A 246 35.28 6.26 1.33
C PHE A 246 35.85 7.58 1.88
N ALA A 247 35.62 7.86 3.17
CA ALA A 247 35.92 9.15 3.81
C ALA A 247 35.22 10.35 3.16
N LYS A 248 34.04 10.14 2.57
CA LYS A 248 33.16 11.19 2.05
C LYS A 248 31.75 11.04 2.60
N ASP A 249 31.11 12.18 2.81
CA ASP A 249 29.68 12.29 3.07
C ASP A 249 28.97 12.65 1.79
N MET A 250 28.02 11.82 1.38
CA MET A 250 27.26 11.97 0.16
C MET A 250 25.79 12.12 0.49
N SER A 251 25.09 12.95 -0.27
CA SER A 251 23.65 13.11 -0.10
C SER A 251 22.95 13.46 -1.38
N VAL A 252 21.67 13.13 -1.42
CA VAL A 252 20.75 13.56 -2.46
C VAL A 252 19.45 14.05 -1.84
N ARG A 253 18.84 15.05 -2.45
CA ARG A 253 17.51 15.55 -2.09
C ARG A 253 16.68 15.72 -3.35
N PHE A 254 15.57 14.98 -3.44
CA PHE A 254 14.64 15.06 -4.57
C PHE A 254 13.51 16.05 -4.30
N ILE A 255 13.19 16.84 -5.31
CA ILE A 255 12.21 17.92 -5.26
C ILE A 255 11.23 17.76 -6.41
N LEU A 256 9.95 17.69 -6.09
CA LEU A 256 8.85 17.67 -7.04
C LEU A 256 8.16 19.03 -7.10
N THR A 257 7.88 19.53 -8.30
CA THR A 257 7.09 20.74 -8.51
C THR A 257 5.91 20.41 -9.42
N GLN A 258 4.68 20.75 -9.03
CA GLN A 258 3.53 20.51 -9.91
C GLN A 258 3.53 21.54 -11.05
N LYS A 259 3.45 21.07 -12.30
CA LYS A 259 3.25 21.96 -13.45
C LYS A 259 1.77 22.33 -13.51
N LYS A 260 1.46 23.62 -13.61
CA LYS A 260 0.08 24.05 -13.85
C LYS A 260 -0.37 23.51 -15.21
N GLN A 261 -1.61 23.00 -15.29
CA GLN A 261 -2.20 22.56 -16.56
C GLN A 261 -2.04 23.66 -17.61
N GLY A 262 -1.24 23.39 -18.66
CA GLY A 262 -0.97 24.32 -19.75
C GLY A 262 0.47 24.83 -19.89
N GLN A 263 1.38 24.55 -18.95
CA GLN A 263 2.82 24.77 -19.16
C GLN A 263 3.46 23.53 -19.80
N LYS A 264 3.84 23.66 -21.07
CA LYS A 264 4.79 22.76 -21.74
C LYS A 264 6.21 23.17 -21.38
#